data_AF-A0A356M5T8-F1
#
_entry.id   AF-A0A356M5T8-F1
#
_cell.length_a   1.000
_cell.length_b   1.000
_cell.length_c   1.000
_cell.angle_alpha   90.00
_cell.angle_beta   90.00
_cell.angle_gamma   90.00
#
_symmetry.space_group_name_H-M   'P 1'
#
loop_
_entity.id
_entity.type
_entity.pdbx_description
1 polymer ?
#
loop_
_entity_poly.entity_id
_entity_poly.type
_entity_poly.pdbx_seq_one_letter_code
_entity_poly.pdbx_strand_id
1 'polypeptide(L)'
;MYLPDWEDGLFIGGSEPGTLIADSKAAEKQMHYNMIFSGPKDLENLLAEFPEFEFTGGPEGHFGYPSFTRARFCELIDAVKAHGGFFVYPHPKLLMRSDDPCDYWFRDETGIEVFYMDLVNKETEANYALWVDLLARGKRVWACAGGDLHAEATNTALTTIYAEEHTNEAYIRHLRVGDFTCGPVGVRMVIGDTKTGGHGCFAGKQLVVGVGDFHVSVINTTHTYRVDLINNNGVVFSEKAPCDQASFFAIDAGDCDFYRAEVWDVTRELRLAVGNPIWNV
;
A
#
# COMPACT_ATOMS: atom_id res chain seq x y z
N MET A 1 -13.30 -13.50 22.82
CA MET A 1 -12.63 -13.14 24.09
C MET A 1 -11.19 -12.89 23.72
N TYR A 2 -10.80 -11.62 23.60
CA TYR A 2 -9.47 -11.18 23.19
C TYR A 2 -8.42 -11.68 24.19
N LEU A 3 -7.25 -12.07 23.70
CA LEU A 3 -6.19 -12.65 24.53
C LEU A 3 -5.65 -11.57 25.50
N PRO A 4 -5.27 -11.94 26.75
CA PRO A 4 -4.83 -10.99 27.78
C PRO A 4 -3.56 -10.19 27.45
N ASP A 5 -2.80 -10.63 26.45
CA ASP A 5 -1.54 -10.03 26.01
C ASP A 5 -1.72 -9.13 24.77
N TRP A 6 -2.95 -8.83 24.37
CA TRP A 6 -3.22 -7.91 23.27
C TRP A 6 -3.15 -6.47 23.78
N GLU A 7 -2.22 -5.67 23.22
CA GLU A 7 -2.11 -4.24 23.51
C GLU A 7 -3.37 -3.53 22.96
N ASP A 8 -4.32 -3.24 23.87
CA ASP A 8 -5.51 -2.42 23.66
C ASP A 8 -5.09 -1.02 23.17
N GLY A 9 -4.88 -0.87 21.86
CA GLY A 9 -4.36 0.35 21.24
C GLY A 9 -3.83 0.19 19.81
N LEU A 10 -3.65 -1.05 19.34
CA LEU A 10 -3.10 -1.37 18.01
C LEU A 10 -4.10 -2.01 17.06
N PHE A 11 -5.39 -1.82 17.33
CA PHE A 11 -6.42 -2.07 16.35
C PHE A 11 -6.61 -0.81 15.54
N ILE A 12 -5.90 -0.70 14.41
CA ILE A 12 -6.32 0.24 13.39
C ILE A 12 -7.74 -0.19 12.99
N GLY A 13 -8.72 0.68 13.25
CA GLY A 13 -10.11 0.42 12.93
C GLY A 13 -10.25 0.34 11.42
N GLY A 14 -10.28 -0.87 10.88
CA GLY A 14 -10.45 -1.16 9.47
C GLY A 14 -11.79 -1.85 9.25
N SER A 15 -12.52 -1.43 8.22
CA SER A 15 -13.54 -2.30 7.62
C SER A 15 -13.02 -2.80 6.28
N GLU A 16 -13.40 -4.01 5.89
CA GLU A 16 -13.26 -4.53 4.52
C GLU A 16 -14.66 -4.81 3.95
N PRO A 17 -15.41 -3.80 3.50
CA PRO A 17 -16.66 -4.05 2.80
C PRO A 17 -16.36 -4.48 1.36
N GLY A 18 -17.15 -5.42 0.86
CA GLY A 18 -17.24 -5.63 -0.59
C GLY A 18 -18.26 -4.67 -1.22
N THR A 19 -18.15 -4.46 -2.52
CA THR A 19 -19.09 -3.69 -3.31
C THR A 19 -19.16 -4.16 -4.76
N LEU A 20 -20.19 -3.71 -5.46
CA LEU A 20 -20.34 -3.79 -6.90
C LEU A 20 -20.30 -2.38 -7.50
N ILE A 21 -19.46 -2.15 -8.50
CA ILE A 21 -19.48 -0.89 -9.26
C ILE A 21 -20.43 -1.03 -10.45
N ALA A 22 -21.67 -0.58 -10.26
CA ALA A 22 -22.80 -0.85 -11.16
C ALA A 22 -22.51 -0.46 -12.63
N ASP A 23 -21.85 0.67 -12.83
CA ASP A 23 -21.55 1.27 -14.13
C ASP A 23 -20.13 0.95 -14.65
N SER A 24 -19.41 -0.02 -14.04
CA SER A 24 -18.14 -0.53 -14.58
C SER A 24 -18.33 -1.34 -15.87
N LYS A 25 -17.28 -1.41 -16.71
CA LYS A 25 -17.23 -2.24 -17.92
C LYS A 25 -16.53 -3.59 -17.71
N ALA A 26 -15.97 -3.83 -16.53
CA ALA A 26 -15.33 -5.11 -16.19
C ALA A 26 -16.31 -6.29 -16.30
N ALA A 27 -15.77 -7.46 -16.62
CA ALA A 27 -16.55 -8.70 -16.71
C ALA A 27 -17.10 -9.11 -15.33
N GLU A 28 -16.26 -8.96 -14.29
CA GLU A 28 -16.65 -9.07 -12.89
C GLU A 28 -16.45 -7.72 -12.21
N LYS A 29 -17.53 -7.20 -11.60
CA LYS A 29 -17.60 -5.84 -11.05
C LYS A 29 -17.46 -5.79 -9.53
N GLN A 30 -17.18 -6.94 -8.92
CA GLN A 30 -17.01 -7.08 -7.48
C GLN A 30 -15.62 -6.56 -7.11
N MET A 31 -15.56 -5.86 -5.99
CA MET A 31 -14.30 -5.43 -5.40
C MET A 31 -14.46 -5.32 -3.89
N HIS A 32 -13.36 -5.47 -3.17
CA HIS A 32 -13.27 -5.08 -1.77
C HIS A 32 -12.52 -3.76 -1.68
N TYR A 33 -12.66 -3.09 -0.55
CA TYR A 33 -11.89 -1.92 -0.19
C TYR A 33 -11.75 -1.87 1.32
N ASN A 34 -10.62 -1.35 1.81
CA ASN A 34 -10.44 -1.09 3.22
C ASN A 34 -10.54 0.40 3.50
N MET A 35 -11.31 0.73 4.54
CA MET A 35 -11.36 2.08 5.11
C MET A 35 -10.73 2.00 6.49
N ILE A 36 -9.58 2.65 6.62
CA ILE A 36 -8.67 2.46 7.74
C ILE A 36 -8.58 3.79 8.50
N PHE A 37 -8.94 3.79 9.79
CA PHE A 37 -8.95 4.98 10.65
C PHE A 37 -8.15 4.77 11.93
N SER A 38 -7.73 5.85 12.58
CA SER A 38 -7.01 5.76 13.85
C SER A 38 -7.91 5.30 15.00
N GLY A 39 -9.22 5.51 14.87
CA GLY A 39 -10.21 5.03 15.83
C GLY A 39 -11.61 4.87 15.23
N PRO A 40 -12.53 4.25 15.98
CA PRO A 40 -13.87 3.91 15.49
C PRO A 40 -14.76 5.13 15.23
N LYS A 41 -14.48 6.28 15.86
CA LYS A 41 -15.35 7.45 15.78
C LYS A 41 -15.39 8.07 14.38
N ASP A 42 -14.25 8.09 13.70
CA ASP A 42 -14.17 8.63 12.34
C ASP A 42 -14.88 7.71 11.34
N LEU A 43 -14.79 6.38 11.54
CA LEU A 43 -15.59 5.42 10.79
C LEU A 43 -17.09 5.63 11.04
N GLU A 44 -17.55 5.78 12.28
CA GLU A 44 -18.95 6.08 12.58
C GLU A 44 -19.46 7.34 11.87
N ASN A 45 -18.66 8.42 11.87
CA ASN A 45 -19.02 9.67 11.20
C ASN A 45 -19.13 9.49 9.69
N LEU A 46 -18.18 8.77 9.07
CA LEU A 46 -18.24 8.43 7.66
C LEU A 46 -19.51 7.63 7.34
N LEU A 47 -19.80 6.59 8.11
CA LEU A 47 -20.96 5.73 7.86
C LEU A 47 -22.29 6.49 7.95
N ALA A 48 -22.36 7.54 8.78
CA ALA A 48 -23.54 8.42 8.84
C ALA A 48 -23.76 9.26 7.58
N GLU A 49 -22.71 9.54 6.80
CA GLU A 49 -22.76 10.27 5.52
C GLU A 49 -23.10 9.38 4.32
N PHE A 50 -22.95 8.05 4.49
CA PHE A 50 -23.15 7.04 3.46
C PHE A 50 -24.23 6.04 3.92
N PRO A 51 -25.52 6.39 3.82
CA PRO A 51 -26.63 5.55 4.28
C PRO A 51 -26.73 4.21 3.53
N GLU A 52 -25.98 4.03 2.43
CA GLU A 52 -25.84 2.76 1.73
C GLU A 52 -25.20 1.66 2.60
N PHE A 53 -24.45 2.03 3.63
CA PHE A 53 -23.92 1.09 4.62
C PHE A 53 -25.00 0.69 5.62
N GLU A 54 -25.73 -0.38 5.31
CA GLU A 54 -26.59 -1.04 6.29
C GLU A 54 -25.73 -1.81 7.30
N PHE A 55 -25.42 -1.17 8.44
CA PHE A 55 -24.71 -1.83 9.54
C PHE A 55 -25.68 -2.63 10.41
N THR A 56 -25.32 -3.88 10.70
CA THR A 56 -26.09 -4.76 11.59
C THR A 56 -25.17 -5.40 12.63
N GLY A 57 -25.58 -5.39 13.91
CA GLY A 57 -24.81 -6.00 15.01
C GLY A 57 -24.28 -5.00 16.05
N GLY A 58 -23.41 -5.50 16.94
CA GLY A 58 -22.67 -4.72 17.93
C GLY A 58 -21.25 -4.40 17.45
N PRO A 59 -20.23 -4.31 18.33
CA PRO A 59 -18.83 -4.10 17.93
C PRO A 59 -18.26 -5.11 16.91
N GLU A 60 -18.83 -6.32 16.86
CA GLU A 60 -18.53 -7.40 15.90
C GLU A 60 -19.51 -7.41 14.71
N GLY A 61 -20.18 -6.29 14.44
CA GLY A 61 -21.24 -6.20 13.44
C GLY A 61 -20.72 -6.33 12.01
N HIS A 62 -21.66 -6.55 11.09
CA HIS A 62 -21.38 -6.71 9.67
C HIS A 62 -22.02 -5.57 8.87
N PHE A 63 -21.29 -5.13 7.84
CA PHE A 63 -21.85 -4.29 6.80
C PHE A 63 -22.61 -5.14 5.78
N GLY A 64 -23.78 -4.67 5.36
CA GLY A 64 -24.28 -5.04 4.03
C GLY A 64 -23.27 -4.65 2.96
N TYR A 65 -23.30 -5.34 1.82
CA TYR A 65 -22.42 -5.04 0.68
C TYR A 65 -23.10 -4.00 -0.23
N PRO A 66 -22.87 -2.68 -0.04
CA PRO A 66 -23.51 -1.67 -0.88
C PRO A 66 -23.07 -1.81 -2.33
N SER A 67 -23.93 -1.43 -3.26
CA SER A 67 -23.53 -1.21 -4.65
C SER A 67 -23.36 0.29 -4.91
N PHE A 68 -22.28 0.67 -5.57
CA PHE A 68 -21.99 2.06 -5.89
C PHE A 68 -21.97 2.32 -7.41
N THR A 69 -22.23 3.57 -7.79
CA THR A 69 -21.73 4.09 -9.07
C THR A 69 -20.29 4.54 -8.90
N ARG A 70 -19.51 4.64 -9.98
CA ARG A 70 -18.16 5.23 -9.96
C ARG A 70 -18.09 6.58 -9.27
N ALA A 71 -19.04 7.47 -9.57
CA ALA A 71 -19.07 8.80 -9.01
C ALA A 71 -19.24 8.76 -7.48
N ARG A 72 -20.20 7.96 -6.99
CA ARG A 72 -20.45 7.81 -5.55
C ARG A 72 -19.30 7.11 -4.82
N PHE A 73 -18.64 6.16 -5.47
CA PHE A 73 -17.47 5.50 -4.92
C PHE A 73 -16.27 6.47 -4.79
N CYS A 74 -16.07 7.36 -5.76
CA CYS A 74 -15.09 8.44 -5.64
C CYS A 74 -15.41 9.39 -4.47
N GLU A 75 -16.69 9.73 -4.26
CA GLU A 75 -17.11 10.54 -3.11
C GLU A 75 -16.80 9.85 -1.78
N LEU A 76 -16.99 8.53 -1.70
CA LEU A 76 -16.61 7.73 -0.52
C LEU A 76 -15.10 7.81 -0.25
N ILE A 77 -14.27 7.61 -1.27
CA ILE A 77 -12.81 7.66 -1.13
C ILE A 77 -12.35 9.04 -0.67
N ASP A 78 -12.89 10.10 -1.28
CA ASP A 78 -12.59 11.48 -0.89
C ASP A 78 -13.01 11.77 0.56
N ALA A 79 -14.19 11.27 0.97
CA ALA A 79 -14.68 11.42 2.33
C ALA A 79 -13.79 10.68 3.35
N VAL A 80 -13.37 9.44 3.07
CA VAL A 80 -12.42 8.70 3.92
C VAL A 80 -11.15 9.50 4.15
N LYS A 81 -10.56 10.07 3.09
CA LYS A 81 -9.36 10.90 3.19
C LYS A 81 -9.60 12.19 3.97
N ALA A 82 -10.77 12.84 3.78
CA ALA A 82 -11.15 14.05 4.48
C ALA A 82 -11.34 13.83 5.99
N HIS A 83 -11.88 12.68 6.38
CA HIS A 83 -12.00 12.22 7.77
C HIS A 83 -10.68 11.69 8.36
N GLY A 84 -9.59 11.84 7.62
CA GLY A 84 -8.25 11.45 8.09
C GLY A 84 -8.01 9.95 8.09
N GLY A 85 -8.79 9.18 7.34
CA GLY A 85 -8.54 7.77 7.09
C GLY A 85 -7.61 7.52 5.91
N PHE A 86 -7.31 6.24 5.72
CA PHE A 86 -6.58 5.70 4.58
C PHE A 86 -7.46 4.72 3.82
N PHE A 87 -7.49 4.82 2.49
CA PHE A 87 -8.29 3.98 1.62
C PHE A 87 -7.39 3.01 0.87
N VAL A 88 -7.73 1.72 0.91
CA VAL A 88 -6.98 0.65 0.25
C VAL A 88 -7.88 -0.17 -0.63
N TYR A 89 -7.35 -0.62 -1.77
CA TYR A 89 -7.95 -1.66 -2.61
C TYR A 89 -7.23 -2.98 -2.33
N PRO A 90 -7.76 -3.83 -1.43
CA PRO A 90 -7.20 -5.14 -1.17
C PRO A 90 -7.45 -6.06 -2.37
N HIS A 91 -6.48 -6.93 -2.63
CA HIS A 91 -6.49 -8.01 -3.62
C HIS A 91 -7.27 -7.73 -4.92
N PRO A 92 -7.02 -6.60 -5.62
CA PRO A 92 -7.90 -6.13 -6.69
C PRO A 92 -8.06 -7.14 -7.83
N LYS A 93 -7.01 -7.90 -8.18
CA LYS A 93 -7.05 -8.89 -9.26
C LYS A 93 -7.72 -10.21 -8.87
N LEU A 94 -8.06 -10.43 -7.59
CA LEU A 94 -8.81 -11.60 -7.16
C LEU A 94 -10.29 -11.49 -7.53
N LEU A 95 -10.89 -10.32 -7.31
CA LEU A 95 -12.34 -10.11 -7.41
C LEU A 95 -12.77 -9.39 -8.69
N MET A 96 -11.99 -8.39 -9.11
CA MET A 96 -12.33 -7.64 -10.31
C MET A 96 -11.56 -8.20 -11.50
N ARG A 97 -12.28 -8.69 -12.50
CA ARG A 97 -11.71 -9.23 -13.75
C ARG A 97 -11.80 -8.21 -14.87
N SER A 98 -10.74 -7.41 -15.03
CA SER A 98 -10.50 -6.57 -16.19
C SER A 98 -9.00 -6.46 -16.50
N ASP A 99 -8.65 -6.31 -17.77
CA ASP A 99 -7.28 -5.99 -18.20
C ASP A 99 -7.11 -4.48 -18.44
N ASP A 100 -8.18 -3.69 -18.34
CA ASP A 100 -8.12 -2.24 -18.37
C ASP A 100 -8.07 -1.71 -16.92
N PRO A 101 -6.93 -1.15 -16.45
CA PRO A 101 -6.84 -0.55 -15.12
C PRO A 101 -7.83 0.59 -14.90
N CYS A 102 -8.30 1.23 -15.98
CA CYS A 102 -9.33 2.23 -15.86
C CYS A 102 -10.60 1.63 -15.25
N ASP A 103 -10.93 0.35 -15.48
CA ASP A 103 -12.12 -0.27 -14.91
C ASP A 103 -12.11 -0.43 -13.38
N TYR A 104 -10.95 -0.32 -12.74
CA TYR A 104 -10.79 -0.51 -11.30
C TYR A 104 -10.95 0.79 -10.47
N TRP A 105 -11.15 1.93 -11.14
CA TRP A 105 -11.52 3.22 -10.53
C TRP A 105 -10.65 3.66 -9.35
N PHE A 106 -9.34 3.66 -9.56
CA PHE A 106 -8.38 4.11 -8.56
C PHE A 106 -8.29 5.64 -8.49
N ARG A 107 -8.63 6.18 -7.32
CA ARG A 107 -8.34 7.57 -6.93
C ARG A 107 -6.85 7.71 -6.64
N ASP A 108 -6.29 8.90 -6.82
CA ASP A 108 -4.92 9.17 -6.36
C ASP A 108 -4.85 9.20 -4.83
N GLU A 109 -3.66 8.89 -4.30
CA GLU A 109 -3.31 8.84 -2.87
C GLU A 109 -4.12 7.78 -2.11
N THR A 110 -4.26 6.61 -2.72
CA THR A 110 -4.83 5.39 -2.12
C THR A 110 -3.84 4.24 -2.19
N GLY A 111 -3.98 3.27 -1.29
CA GLY A 111 -3.21 2.03 -1.30
C GLY A 111 -3.78 1.01 -2.29
N ILE A 112 -2.90 0.31 -2.98
CA ILE A 112 -3.19 -0.89 -3.76
C ILE A 112 -2.44 -2.03 -3.08
N GLU A 113 -3.16 -3.07 -2.68
CA GLU A 113 -2.50 -4.25 -2.12
C GLU A 113 -1.75 -4.99 -3.22
N VAL A 114 -0.42 -4.89 -3.17
CA VAL A 114 0.51 -5.47 -4.12
C VAL A 114 0.97 -6.85 -3.66
N PHE A 115 1.34 -7.00 -2.38
CA PHE A 115 1.58 -8.33 -1.78
C PHE A 115 0.33 -8.76 -1.02
N TYR A 116 -0.25 -9.88 -1.45
CA TYR A 116 -1.50 -10.42 -0.91
C TYR A 116 -1.25 -11.84 -0.42
N MET A 117 -1.57 -12.14 0.85
CA MET A 117 -1.31 -13.41 1.57
C MET A 117 0.16 -13.80 1.72
N ASP A 118 0.93 -13.77 0.63
CA ASP A 118 2.35 -14.10 0.57
C ASP A 118 3.04 -13.33 -0.56
N LEU A 119 4.38 -13.30 -0.51
CA LEU A 119 5.23 -12.71 -1.55
C LEU A 119 5.24 -13.52 -2.86
N VAL A 120 4.89 -14.82 -2.79
CA VAL A 120 4.95 -15.76 -3.92
C VAL A 120 3.57 -16.36 -4.18
N ASN A 121 2.71 -15.61 -4.86
CA ASN A 121 1.51 -16.18 -5.48
C ASN A 121 1.09 -15.38 -6.72
N LYS A 122 0.20 -15.98 -7.52
CA LYS A 122 -0.25 -15.42 -8.80
C LYS A 122 -1.03 -14.11 -8.63
N GLU A 123 -1.75 -13.94 -7.52
CA GLU A 123 -2.47 -12.71 -7.20
C GLU A 123 -1.51 -11.55 -6.91
N THR A 124 -0.44 -11.79 -6.14
CA THR A 124 0.65 -10.84 -5.88
C THR A 124 1.32 -10.40 -7.19
N GLU A 125 1.62 -11.33 -8.09
CA GLU A 125 2.17 -10.99 -9.41
C GLU A 125 1.21 -10.11 -10.23
N ALA A 126 -0.08 -10.48 -10.27
CA ALA A 126 -1.09 -9.74 -11.01
C ALA A 126 -1.36 -8.35 -10.41
N ASN A 127 -1.40 -8.23 -9.09
CA ASN A 127 -1.59 -6.97 -8.38
C ASN A 127 -0.39 -6.04 -8.57
N TYR A 128 0.83 -6.57 -8.52
CA TYR A 128 2.03 -5.82 -8.85
C TYR A 128 2.00 -5.30 -10.29
N ALA A 129 1.65 -6.15 -11.26
CA ALA A 129 1.53 -5.74 -12.66
C ALA A 129 0.50 -4.62 -12.87
N LEU A 130 -0.65 -4.72 -12.19
CA LEU A 130 -1.67 -3.67 -12.18
C LEU A 130 -1.10 -2.36 -11.62
N TRP A 131 -0.46 -2.41 -10.45
CA TRP A 131 0.13 -1.22 -9.82
C TRP A 131 1.17 -0.54 -10.72
N VAL A 132 2.03 -1.31 -11.39
CA VAL A 132 2.99 -0.77 -12.36
C VAL A 132 2.30 -0.10 -13.55
N ASP A 133 1.25 -0.70 -14.12
CA ASP A 133 0.50 -0.10 -15.24
C ASP A 133 -0.19 1.22 -14.81
N LEU A 134 -0.71 1.28 -13.57
CA LEU A 134 -1.27 2.52 -13.02
C LEU A 134 -0.23 3.65 -12.95
N LEU A 135 0.96 3.36 -12.43
CA LEU A 135 2.05 4.33 -12.38
C LEU A 135 2.47 4.79 -13.78
N ALA A 136 2.56 3.87 -14.75
CA ALA A 136 2.88 4.19 -16.13
C ALA A 136 1.84 5.09 -16.81
N ARG A 137 0.58 5.06 -16.33
CA ARG A 137 -0.51 5.94 -16.77
C ARG A 137 -0.60 7.24 -15.97
N GLY A 138 0.39 7.52 -15.11
CA GLY A 138 0.47 8.75 -14.32
C GLY A 138 -0.39 8.77 -13.07
N LYS A 139 -0.95 7.62 -12.64
CA LYS A 139 -1.67 7.53 -11.37
C LYS A 139 -0.71 7.60 -10.20
N ARG A 140 -1.17 8.25 -9.13
CA ARG A 140 -0.38 8.47 -7.91
C ARG A 140 -0.94 7.57 -6.80
N VAL A 141 -0.65 6.28 -6.89
CA VAL A 141 -1.16 5.27 -5.94
C VAL A 141 0.00 4.57 -5.23
N TRP A 142 -0.22 4.18 -3.99
CA TRP A 142 0.79 3.54 -3.15
C TRP A 142 0.65 2.02 -3.21
N ALA A 143 1.77 1.31 -3.16
CA ALA A 143 1.80 -0.12 -2.92
C ALA A 143 1.71 -0.36 -1.41
N CYS A 144 0.78 -1.21 -0.99
CA CYS A 144 0.70 -1.76 0.37
C CYS A 144 0.59 -3.29 0.31
N ALA A 145 0.55 -3.93 1.47
CA ALA A 145 0.45 -5.39 1.59
C ALA A 145 -0.44 -5.79 2.77
N GLY A 146 -1.07 -6.95 2.63
CA GLY A 146 -1.91 -7.54 3.66
C GLY A 146 -1.96 -9.07 3.52
N GLY A 147 -2.05 -9.73 4.67
CA GLY A 147 -2.06 -11.19 4.74
C GLY A 147 -3.42 -11.81 4.40
N ASP A 148 -4.52 -11.06 4.57
CA ASP A 148 -5.90 -11.57 4.47
C ASP A 148 -6.12 -12.92 5.20
N LEU A 149 -5.41 -13.09 6.31
CA LEU A 149 -5.46 -14.32 7.10
C LEU A 149 -6.46 -14.16 8.23
N HIS A 150 -7.42 -15.06 8.25
CA HIS A 150 -8.52 -15.06 9.22
C HIS A 150 -8.23 -15.90 10.47
N ALA A 151 -7.15 -16.69 10.45
CA ALA A 151 -6.81 -17.63 11.52
C ALA A 151 -5.50 -17.29 12.23
N GLU A 152 -4.45 -16.94 11.49
CA GLU A 152 -3.10 -16.68 12.03
C GLU A 152 -2.44 -15.54 11.26
N ALA A 153 -1.67 -14.67 11.94
CA ALA A 153 -0.94 -13.61 11.26
C ALA A 153 0.25 -14.19 10.46
N THR A 154 0.53 -13.61 9.28
CA THR A 154 1.72 -13.89 8.48
C THR A 154 2.77 -12.79 8.63
N ASN A 155 4.02 -13.11 8.32
CA ASN A 155 5.14 -12.18 8.34
C ASN A 155 5.77 -11.93 6.95
N THR A 156 5.08 -12.31 5.88
CA THR A 156 5.57 -12.17 4.50
C THR A 156 4.84 -11.07 3.71
N ALA A 157 3.51 -11.03 3.71
CA ALA A 157 2.74 -9.93 3.13
C ALA A 157 2.44 -8.86 4.20
N LEU A 158 3.39 -7.94 4.40
CA LEU A 158 3.34 -6.91 5.44
C LEU A 158 3.49 -5.49 4.89
N THR A 159 2.80 -4.51 5.48
CA THR A 159 3.09 -3.09 5.28
C THR A 159 4.00 -2.59 6.40
N THR A 160 5.22 -2.17 6.06
CA THR A 160 6.19 -1.64 7.03
C THR A 160 6.04 -0.13 7.18
N ILE A 161 5.78 0.33 8.41
CA ILE A 161 5.54 1.73 8.76
C ILE A 161 6.66 2.24 9.67
N TYR A 162 7.13 3.47 9.43
CA TYR A 162 8.25 4.08 10.14
C TYR A 162 7.80 5.06 11.23
N ALA A 163 6.87 4.64 12.07
CA ALA A 163 6.27 5.51 13.07
C ALA A 163 7.20 5.78 14.25
N GLU A 164 7.10 6.99 14.79
CA GLU A 164 7.84 7.41 15.98
C GLU A 164 7.28 6.79 17.27
N GLU A 165 6.00 6.40 17.24
CA GLU A 165 5.24 5.91 18.38
C GLU A 165 4.45 4.66 18.00
N HIS A 166 4.22 3.80 18.99
CA HIS A 166 3.41 2.60 18.84
C HIS A 166 1.90 2.95 18.99
N THR A 167 1.37 3.82 18.13
CA THR A 167 -0.03 4.29 18.19
C THR A 167 -0.70 4.31 16.82
N ASN A 168 -2.01 4.09 16.79
CA ASN A 168 -2.81 4.15 15.58
C ASN A 168 -2.70 5.51 14.86
N GLU A 169 -2.69 6.60 15.60
CA GLU A 169 -2.52 7.95 15.06
C GLU A 169 -1.17 8.09 14.36
N ALA A 170 -0.09 7.57 14.95
CA ALA A 170 1.22 7.61 14.32
C ALA A 170 1.23 6.78 13.04
N TYR A 171 0.63 5.60 13.03
CA TYR A 171 0.53 4.74 11.85
C TYR A 171 -0.25 5.39 10.71
N ILE A 172 -1.43 5.93 11.01
CA ILE A 172 -2.30 6.55 10.02
C ILE A 172 -1.65 7.79 9.40
N ARG A 173 -0.87 8.57 10.16
CA ARG A 173 -0.11 9.71 9.61
C ARG A 173 0.78 9.30 8.42
N HIS A 174 1.47 8.17 8.52
CA HIS A 174 2.34 7.67 7.45
C HIS A 174 1.53 7.07 6.29
N LEU A 175 0.51 6.27 6.60
CA LEU A 175 -0.35 5.64 5.59
C LEU A 175 -1.02 6.68 4.68
N ARG A 176 -1.48 7.80 5.24
CA ARG A 176 -2.15 8.89 4.51
C ARG A 176 -1.28 9.65 3.53
N VAL A 177 0.04 9.50 3.59
CA VAL A 177 0.98 10.24 2.75
C VAL A 177 1.92 9.31 1.98
N GLY A 178 1.68 7.99 2.04
CA GLY A 178 2.51 7.02 1.34
C GLY A 178 3.89 6.78 1.96
N ASP A 179 4.17 7.30 3.15
CA ASP A 179 5.50 7.21 3.80
C ASP A 179 5.67 5.87 4.52
N PHE A 180 5.61 4.79 3.74
CA PHE A 180 5.69 3.41 4.20
C PHE A 180 6.22 2.52 3.07
N THR A 181 6.39 1.22 3.35
CA THR A 181 6.88 0.23 2.39
C THR A 181 5.98 -0.97 2.32
N CYS A 182 5.75 -1.46 1.11
CA CYS A 182 5.09 -2.73 0.86
C CYS A 182 6.13 -3.84 0.95
N GLY A 183 6.02 -4.72 1.94
CA GLY A 183 6.91 -5.86 2.15
C GLY A 183 7.73 -5.77 3.44
N PRO A 184 8.33 -6.91 3.87
CA PRO A 184 9.01 -7.07 5.16
C PRO A 184 10.44 -6.50 5.21
N VAL A 185 10.73 -5.42 4.48
CA VAL A 185 12.04 -4.75 4.47
C VAL A 185 11.82 -3.25 4.52
N GLY A 186 12.58 -2.55 5.36
CA GLY A 186 12.57 -1.10 5.43
C GLY A 186 13.23 -0.46 4.21
N VAL A 187 12.47 0.35 3.47
CA VAL A 187 12.92 1.20 2.36
C VAL A 187 12.47 2.65 2.61
N ARG A 188 13.44 3.55 2.80
CA ARG A 188 13.20 4.99 2.97
C ARG A 188 13.87 5.77 1.85
N MET A 189 13.15 6.69 1.24
CA MET A 189 13.64 7.53 0.15
C MET A 189 13.40 9.00 0.48
N VAL A 190 14.30 9.87 0.01
CA VAL A 190 14.14 11.31 0.10
C VAL A 190 14.79 12.02 -1.09
N ILE A 191 14.12 13.05 -1.62
CA ILE A 191 14.65 13.99 -2.61
C ILE A 191 14.49 15.42 -2.06
N GLY A 192 15.61 16.03 -1.63
CA GLY A 192 15.55 17.28 -0.86
C GLY A 192 14.79 17.09 0.45
N ASP A 193 13.65 17.76 0.61
CA ASP A 193 12.75 17.61 1.77
C ASP A 193 11.55 16.70 1.50
N THR A 194 11.45 16.14 0.29
CA THR A 194 10.32 15.28 -0.12
C THR A 194 10.63 13.82 0.20
N LYS A 195 9.86 13.22 1.12
CA LYS A 195 9.98 11.81 1.50
C LYS A 195 9.24 10.89 0.53
N THR A 196 9.50 9.58 0.65
CA THR A 196 8.68 8.47 0.12
C THR A 196 7.19 8.82 0.15
N GLY A 197 6.48 8.57 -0.95
CA GLY A 197 5.04 8.86 -1.08
C GLY A 197 4.69 10.33 -1.33
N GLY A 198 5.68 11.24 -1.30
CA GLY A 198 5.47 12.68 -1.47
C GLY A 198 5.61 13.18 -2.91
N HIS A 199 5.37 14.49 -3.05
CA HIS A 199 5.47 15.23 -4.31
C HIS A 199 6.46 16.39 -4.17
N GLY A 200 7.37 16.54 -5.12
CA GLY A 200 8.28 17.69 -5.14
C GLY A 200 9.14 17.76 -6.39
N CYS A 201 9.68 18.95 -6.67
CA CYS A 201 10.56 19.16 -7.82
C CYS A 201 11.91 18.46 -7.63
N PHE A 202 12.37 17.74 -8.66
CA PHE A 202 13.62 16.96 -8.65
C PHE A 202 14.85 17.75 -9.11
N ALA A 203 14.65 18.85 -9.86
CA ALA A 203 15.74 19.54 -10.54
C ALA A 203 16.88 19.95 -9.60
N GLY A 204 18.09 19.49 -9.90
CA GLY A 204 19.30 19.81 -9.13
C GLY A 204 19.38 19.15 -7.76
N LYS A 205 18.56 18.12 -7.48
CA LYS A 205 18.57 17.37 -6.22
C LYS A 205 19.11 15.96 -6.41
N GLN A 206 19.36 15.29 -5.30
CA GLN A 206 19.71 13.88 -5.26
C GLN A 206 18.56 13.08 -4.66
N LEU A 207 18.33 11.89 -5.21
CA LEU A 207 17.58 10.84 -4.53
C LEU A 207 18.52 10.11 -3.59
N VAL A 208 18.18 10.13 -2.30
CA VAL A 208 18.87 9.35 -1.26
C VAL A 208 17.93 8.22 -0.82
N VAL A 209 18.47 7.00 -0.78
CA VAL A 209 17.73 5.80 -0.40
C VAL A 209 18.46 5.08 0.73
N GLY A 210 17.73 4.76 1.79
CA GLY A 210 18.16 3.86 2.85
C GLY A 210 17.36 2.56 2.79
N VAL A 211 18.04 1.43 2.81
CA VAL A 211 17.43 0.09 2.88
C VAL A 211 17.97 -0.63 4.10
N GLY A 212 17.11 -1.23 4.91
CA GLY A 212 17.49 -1.91 6.14
C GLY A 212 16.30 -2.62 6.77
N ASP A 213 16.42 -2.95 8.06
CA ASP A 213 15.33 -3.53 8.87
C ASP A 213 14.66 -4.74 8.20
N PHE A 214 15.46 -5.64 7.64
CA PHE A 214 14.97 -6.89 7.08
C PHE A 214 14.30 -7.69 8.19
N HIS A 215 13.04 -8.08 7.99
CA HIS A 215 12.39 -8.97 8.93
C HIS A 215 13.12 -10.33 8.98
N VAL A 216 13.16 -10.97 10.14
CA VAL A 216 13.93 -12.20 10.37
C VAL A 216 13.53 -13.35 9.42
N SER A 217 12.29 -13.32 8.92
CA SER A 217 11.76 -14.34 7.99
C SER A 217 12.38 -14.27 6.59
N VAL A 218 13.00 -13.15 6.22
CA VAL A 218 13.60 -12.96 4.88
C VAL A 218 15.13 -12.89 4.90
N ILE A 219 15.75 -12.90 6.08
CA ILE A 219 17.21 -12.89 6.25
C ILE A 219 17.80 -14.28 5.99
N ASN A 220 18.73 -14.36 5.05
CA ASN A 220 19.55 -15.52 4.77
C ASN A 220 20.91 -15.08 4.22
N THR A 221 21.96 -15.26 5.01
CA THR A 221 23.33 -14.82 4.67
C THR A 221 23.96 -15.58 3.49
N THR A 222 23.33 -16.65 3.02
CA THR A 222 23.75 -17.38 1.81
C THR A 222 23.12 -16.82 0.54
N HIS A 223 22.10 -15.96 0.66
CA HIS A 223 21.43 -15.34 -0.47
C HIS A 223 22.10 -14.03 -0.89
N THR A 224 21.89 -13.64 -2.13
CA THR A 224 22.27 -12.33 -2.66
C THR A 224 21.05 -11.43 -2.72
N TYR A 225 21.13 -10.26 -2.08
CA TYR A 225 20.08 -9.25 -2.15
C TYR A 225 20.52 -8.05 -3.00
N ARG A 226 19.55 -7.41 -3.62
CA ARG A 226 19.75 -6.28 -4.53
C ARG A 226 18.71 -5.21 -4.29
N VAL A 227 19.12 -3.96 -4.42
CA VAL A 227 18.23 -2.80 -4.43
C VAL A 227 18.24 -2.21 -5.82
N ASP A 228 17.05 -2.09 -6.42
CA ASP A 228 16.84 -1.42 -7.71
C ASP A 228 16.16 -0.08 -7.47
N LEU A 229 16.70 1.00 -8.04
CA LEU A 229 16.01 2.28 -8.15
C LEU A 229 15.42 2.39 -9.54
N ILE A 230 14.13 2.69 -9.60
CA ILE A 230 13.31 2.61 -10.80
C ILE A 230 12.59 3.93 -11.01
N ASN A 231 12.54 4.40 -12.25
CA ASN A 231 11.67 5.50 -12.68
C ASN A 231 10.76 5.06 -13.84
N ASN A 232 10.08 6.01 -14.48
CA ASN A 232 9.23 5.77 -15.65
C ASN A 232 9.99 5.19 -16.87
N ASN A 233 11.32 5.24 -16.89
CA ASN A 233 12.17 4.66 -17.95
C ASN A 233 12.77 3.29 -17.58
N GLY A 234 12.45 2.75 -16.40
CA GLY A 234 12.95 1.46 -15.91
C GLY A 234 13.99 1.60 -14.79
N VAL A 235 14.84 0.57 -14.65
CA VAL A 235 15.89 0.53 -13.63
C VAL A 235 17.01 1.50 -14.00
N VAL A 236 17.28 2.48 -13.14
CA VAL A 236 18.34 3.49 -13.33
C VAL A 236 19.56 3.24 -12.46
N PHE A 237 19.40 2.47 -11.39
CA PHE A 237 20.46 2.07 -10.48
C PHE A 237 20.13 0.70 -9.90
N SER A 238 21.14 -0.14 -9.72
CA SER A 238 21.00 -1.48 -9.18
C SER A 238 22.28 -1.84 -8.45
N GLU A 239 22.19 -2.12 -7.14
CA GLU A 239 23.35 -2.41 -6.31
C GLU A 239 23.07 -3.55 -5.33
N LYS A 240 24.11 -4.27 -4.93
CA LYS A 240 23.96 -5.30 -3.90
C LYS A 240 23.71 -4.65 -2.55
N ALA A 241 22.82 -5.26 -1.75
CA ALA A 241 22.60 -4.86 -0.37
C ALA A 241 22.84 -6.04 0.57
N PRO A 242 23.59 -5.87 1.66
CA PRO A 242 23.55 -6.80 2.78
C PRO A 242 22.16 -6.86 3.42
N CYS A 243 21.79 -8.03 3.95
CA CYS A 243 20.53 -8.23 4.69
C CYS A 243 20.68 -8.05 6.21
N ASP A 244 21.91 -7.92 6.71
CA ASP A 244 22.26 -7.85 8.14
C ASP A 244 22.69 -6.46 8.61
N GLN A 245 22.76 -5.48 7.70
CA GLN A 245 23.04 -4.08 8.02
C GLN A 245 22.36 -3.14 7.03
N ALA A 246 22.17 -1.88 7.45
CA ALA A 246 21.60 -0.86 6.59
C ALA A 246 22.54 -0.49 5.42
N SER A 247 21.94 -0.24 4.27
CA SER A 247 22.61 0.23 3.04
C SER A 247 22.07 1.59 2.65
N PHE A 248 22.95 2.47 2.20
CA PHE A 248 22.59 3.83 1.78
C PHE A 248 23.13 4.10 0.38
N PHE A 249 22.28 4.66 -0.47
CA PHE A 249 22.59 4.97 -1.86
C PHE A 249 22.18 6.42 -2.16
N ALA A 250 22.91 7.07 -3.05
CA ALA A 250 22.54 8.38 -3.55
C ALA A 250 22.79 8.44 -5.06
N ILE A 251 21.81 8.94 -5.81
CA ILE A 251 21.93 9.22 -7.24
C ILE A 251 21.45 10.64 -7.54
N ASP A 252 22.01 11.27 -8.56
CA ASP A 252 21.49 12.54 -9.05
C ASP A 252 20.08 12.31 -9.64
N ALA A 253 19.12 13.12 -9.21
CA ALA A 253 17.76 13.03 -9.71
C ALA A 253 17.70 13.60 -11.14
N GLY A 254 17.19 12.78 -12.05
CA GLY A 254 16.99 13.11 -13.45
C GLY A 254 15.60 13.73 -13.71
N ASP A 255 15.38 14.05 -14.98
CA ASP A 255 14.07 14.45 -15.47
C ASP A 255 13.19 13.22 -15.71
N CYS A 256 12.36 12.89 -14.73
CA CYS A 256 11.43 11.76 -14.78
C CYS A 256 10.20 12.03 -13.91
N ASP A 257 9.15 11.21 -14.09
CA ASP A 257 7.87 11.43 -13.40
C ASP A 257 7.89 10.99 -11.93
N PHE A 258 8.66 9.96 -11.61
CA PHE A 258 8.78 9.43 -10.25
C PHE A 258 10.07 8.66 -10.05
N TYR A 259 10.41 8.42 -8.79
CA TYR A 259 11.37 7.40 -8.36
C TYR A 259 10.72 6.44 -7.38
N ARG A 260 11.03 5.16 -7.50
CA ARG A 260 10.73 4.13 -6.49
C ARG A 260 11.93 3.22 -6.28
N ALA A 261 11.91 2.45 -5.20
CA ALA A 261 12.93 1.44 -4.92
C ALA A 261 12.29 0.07 -4.73
N GLU A 262 12.95 -0.98 -5.21
CA GLU A 262 12.57 -2.37 -5.00
C GLU A 262 13.72 -3.15 -4.39
N VAL A 263 13.41 -3.99 -3.40
CA VAL A 263 14.40 -4.90 -2.78
C VAL A 263 14.11 -6.31 -3.26
N TRP A 264 15.15 -6.99 -3.71
CA TRP A 264 15.09 -8.33 -4.28
C TRP A 264 15.98 -9.28 -3.51
N ASP A 265 15.49 -10.50 -3.32
CA ASP A 265 16.31 -11.68 -3.11
C ASP A 265 16.60 -12.29 -4.49
N VAL A 266 17.79 -12.03 -5.00
CA VAL A 266 18.22 -12.46 -6.33
C VAL A 266 18.37 -13.98 -6.40
N THR A 267 18.72 -14.63 -5.28
CA THR A 267 18.89 -16.08 -5.21
C THR A 267 17.56 -16.81 -5.40
N ARG A 268 16.47 -16.24 -4.88
CA ARG A 268 15.10 -16.78 -5.02
C ARG A 268 14.31 -16.18 -6.19
N GLU A 269 14.89 -15.23 -6.93
CA GLU A 269 14.17 -14.41 -7.91
C GLU A 269 12.90 -13.76 -7.32
N LEU A 270 12.99 -13.32 -6.07
CA LEU A 270 11.85 -12.88 -5.27
C LEU A 270 11.94 -11.39 -4.93
N ARG A 271 10.86 -10.65 -5.22
CA ARG A 271 10.71 -9.29 -4.71
C ARG A 271 10.32 -9.34 -3.24
N LEU A 272 11.11 -8.69 -2.40
CA LEU A 272 10.88 -8.61 -0.96
C LEU A 272 10.18 -7.32 -0.56
N ALA A 273 10.49 -6.20 -1.22
CA ALA A 273 9.86 -4.92 -0.85
C ALA A 273 9.74 -3.95 -2.02
N VAL A 274 8.77 -3.05 -1.91
CA VAL A 274 8.49 -1.94 -2.81
C VAL A 274 8.34 -0.67 -1.97
N GLY A 275 9.27 0.28 -2.12
CA GLY A 275 9.13 1.62 -1.59
C GLY A 275 8.16 2.45 -2.43
N ASN A 276 7.26 3.19 -1.79
CA ASN A 276 6.28 4.01 -2.50
C ASN A 276 6.93 5.14 -3.30
N PRO A 277 6.40 5.52 -4.47
CA PRO A 277 7.07 6.48 -5.33
C PRO A 277 7.17 7.87 -4.69
N ILE A 278 8.25 8.58 -4.99
CA ILE A 278 8.29 10.04 -4.89
C ILE A 278 7.98 10.57 -6.28
N TRP A 279 7.05 11.52 -6.41
CA TRP A 279 6.63 12.07 -7.70
C TRP A 279 7.22 13.45 -7.95
N ASN A 280 7.63 13.68 -9.20
CA ASN A 280 8.07 14.98 -9.70
C ASN A 280 6.86 15.85 -10.04
N VAL A 281 6.82 17.09 -9.57
CA VAL A 281 5.75 18.07 -9.82
C VAL A 281 6.29 19.48 -10.04
#